data_AF-A0A7V9V3B7-F1
#
_entry.id   AF-A0A7V9V3B7-F1
#
_cell.length_a   1.000
_cell.length_b   1.000
_cell.length_c   1.000
_cell.angle_alpha   90.00
_cell.angle_beta   90.00
_cell.angle_gamma   90.00
#
_symmetry.space_group_name_H-M   'P 1'
#
loop_
_entity.id
_entity.type
_entity.pdbx_description
1 polymer ?
#
loop_
_entity_poly.entity_id
_entity_poly.type
_entity_poly.pdbx_seq_one_letter_code
_entity_poly.pdbx_strand_id
1 'polypeptide(L)' 'MRTIILVTHRLESVVGCDQIFVMQGGRIVERGRHEQLLARAGLYSRMQDHSPREINRLS' A
#
# COMPACT_ATOMS: atom_id res chain seq x y z
N MET A 1 2.68 -24.63 1.92
CA MET A 1 2.52 -23.26 2.43
C MET A 1 3.68 -22.42 1.90
N ARG A 2 3.39 -21.25 1.32
CA ARG A 2 4.40 -20.28 0.85
C ARG A 2 4.06 -18.92 1.44
N THR A 3 5.07 -18.21 1.94
CA THR A 3 4.94 -16.85 2.47
C THR A 3 5.80 -15.93 1.62
N ILE A 4 5.24 -14.81 1.16
CA ILE A 4 5.94 -13.82 0.33
C ILE A 4 6.03 -12.53 1.12
N ILE A 5 7.23 -11.97 1.19
CA ILE A 5 7.48 -10.64 1.76
C ILE A 5 7.84 -9.72 0.61
N LEU A 6 6.98 -8.74 0.32
CA LEU A 6 7.17 -7.74 -0.73
C LEU A 6 7.50 -6.40 -0.09
N VAL A 7 8.63 -5.80 -0.49
CA VAL A 7 9.04 -4.44 -0.08
C VAL A 7 9.08 -3.57 -1.33
N THR A 8 8.34 -2.47 -1.34
CA THR A 8 8.20 -1.59 -2.51
C THR A 8 7.86 -0.17 -2.08
N HIS A 9 8.19 0.78 -2.95
CA HIS A 9 7.74 2.17 -2.85
C HIS A 9 6.47 2.43 -3.68
N ARG A 10 6.00 1.44 -4.45
CA ARG A 10 4.82 1.53 -5.32
C ARG A 10 3.60 0.91 -4.65
N LEU A 11 2.56 1.70 -4.42
CA LEU A 11 1.35 1.23 -3.74
C LEU A 11 0.56 0.21 -4.58
N GLU A 12 0.63 0.27 -5.90
CA GLU A 12 -0.16 -0.61 -6.77
C GLU A 12 0.20 -2.08 -6.57
N SER A 13 1.46 -2.36 -6.22
CA SER A 13 1.96 -3.72 -6.03
C SER A 13 1.51 -4.37 -4.72
N VAL A 14 1.03 -3.59 -3.73
CA VAL A 14 0.66 -4.11 -2.40
C VAL A 14 -0.84 -4.26 -2.18
N VAL A 15 -1.68 -3.84 -3.15
CA VAL A 15 -3.16 -3.86 -3.04
C VAL A 15 -3.68 -5.27 -2.76
N GLY A 16 -3.05 -6.30 -3.34
CA GLY A 16 -3.43 -7.70 -3.16
C GLY A 16 -2.81 -8.41 -1.95
N CYS A 17 -2.04 -7.71 -1.11
CA CYS A 17 -1.40 -8.33 0.04
C CYS A 17 -2.40 -8.59 1.17
N ASP A 18 -2.29 -9.77 1.80
CA ASP A 18 -3.07 -10.11 3.00
C ASP A 18 -2.78 -9.15 4.17
N GLN A 19 -1.59 -8.57 4.18
CA GLN A 19 -1.17 -7.61 5.19
C GLN A 19 -0.15 -6.63 4.62
N ILE A 20 -0.41 -5.34 4.82
CA ILE A 20 0.45 -4.22 4.42
C ILE A 20 1.00 -3.56 5.69
N PHE A 21 2.27 -3.20 5.65
CA PHE A 21 2.93 -2.42 6.68
C PHE A 21 3.48 -1.13 6.07
N VAL A 22 3.14 0.01 6.68
CA VAL A 22 3.67 1.31 6.27
C VAL A 22 4.81 1.68 7.19
N MET A 23 5.95 2.06 6.61
CA MET A 23 7.13 2.47 7.36
C MET A 23 7.39 3.96 7.17
N GLN A 24 7.74 4.64 8.26
CA GLN A 24 8.19 6.03 8.26
C GLN A 24 9.28 6.20 9.32
N GLY A 25 10.43 6.77 8.94
CA GLY A 25 11.52 7.02 9.89
C GLY A 25 12.05 5.77 10.60
N GLY A 26 12.09 4.63 9.92
CA GLY A 26 12.54 3.35 10.49
C GLY A 26 11.55 2.67 11.43
N ARG A 27 10.30 3.16 11.52
CA ARG A 27 9.23 2.57 12.36
C ARG A 27 8.02 2.19 11.53
N ILE A 28 7.32 1.14 11.95
CA ILE A 28 6.02 0.77 11.40
C ILE A 28 4.99 1.73 11.99
N VAL A 29 4.33 2.50 11.13
CA VAL A 29 3.33 3.50 11.52
C VAL A 29 1.91 3.04 11.26
N GLU A 30 1.70 2.14 10.28
CA GLU A 30 0.39 1.54 10.01
C GLU A 30 0.51 0.07 9.62
N ARG A 31 -0.56 -0.69 9.90
CA ARG A 31 -0.71 -2.10 9.55
C ARG A 31 -2.17 -2.42 9.25
N GLY A 32 -2.42 -3.17 8.17
CA GLY A 32 -3.76 -3.65 7.82
C GLY A 32 -3.85 -4.14 6.37
N ARG A 33 -5.04 -4.51 5.93
CA ARG A 33 -5.36 -4.72 4.52
C ARG A 33 -5.53 -3.37 3.81
N HIS A 34 -5.44 -3.39 2.49
CA HIS A 34 -5.60 -2.21 1.64
C HIS A 34 -6.82 -1.36 2.03
N GLU A 35 -8.01 -1.96 2.03
CA GLU A 35 -9.28 -1.28 2.33
C GLU A 35 -9.32 -0.67 3.74
N GLN A 36 -8.75 -1.37 4.72
CA GLN A 36 -8.70 -0.90 6.11
C GLN A 36 -7.78 0.33 6.27
N LEU A 37 -6.67 0.34 5.55
CA LEU A 37 -5.73 1.45 5.57
C LEU A 37 -6.25 2.67 4.80
N LEU A 38 -7.04 2.46 3.74
CA LEU A 38 -7.75 3.55 3.06
C LEU A 38 -8.83 4.18 3.93
N ALA A 39 -9.64 3.36 4.60
CA ALA A 39 -10.69 3.85 5.50
C ALA A 39 -10.15 4.66 6.69
N ARG A 40 -8.89 4.43 7.09
CA ARG A 40 -8.21 5.16 8.17
C ARG A 40 -7.75 6.57 7.79
N ALA A 41 -7.80 6.94 6.51
CA ALA A 41 -7.31 8.23 6.02
C ALA A 41 -5.87 8.56 6.50
N GLY A 42 -5.03 7.53 6.62
CA GLY A 42 -3.70 7.59 7.20
C GLY A 42 -2.60 8.11 6.27
N LEU A 43 -1.36 7.76 6.55
CA LEU A 43 -0.23 7.99 5.63
C LEU A 43 -0.39 7.13 4.37
N TYR A 44 -0.90 5.90 4.51
CA TYR A 44 -1.17 5.02 3.37
C TYR A 44 -2.12 5.65 2.33
N SER A 45 -3.26 6.20 2.77
CA SER A 45 -4.23 6.81 1.85
C SER A 45 -3.66 8.05 1.17
N ARG A 46 -2.93 8.89 1.92
CA ARG A 46 -2.25 10.08 1.38
C ARG A 46 -1.25 9.74 0.28
N MET A 47 -0.51 8.63 0.42
CA MET A 47 0.36 8.15 -0.65
C MET A 47 -0.42 7.63 -1.86
N GLN A 48 -1.59 7.00 -1.64
CA GLN A 48 -2.43 6.53 -2.74
C GLN A 48 -3.00 7.69 -3.58
N ASP A 49 -3.40 8.79 -2.93
CA ASP A 49 -3.94 9.96 -3.61
C ASP A 49 -2.92 10.63 -4.55
N HIS A 50 -1.63 10.38 -4.35
CA HIS A 50 -0.54 10.89 -5.20
C HIS A 50 -0.13 9.93 -6.32
N SER A 51 -0.73 8.74 -6.41
CA SER A 51 -0.53 7.86 -7.57
C SER A 51 -1.29 8.47 -8.76
N PRO A 52 -0.62 8.85 -9.87
CA PRO A 52 -1.30 9.36 -11.06
C PRO A 52 -2.21 8.26 -11.60
N ARG A 53 -3.50 8.37 -11.27
CA ARG A 53 -4.56 7.48 -11.75
C ARG A 53 -4.82 7.73 -13.24
N GLU A 54 -3.88 7.46 -14.14
CA GLU A 54 -4.18 7.56 -15.59
C GLU A 54 -3.33 6.76 -16.61
N ILE A 55 -2.45 5.82 -16.24
CA ILE A 55 -1.66 5.11 -17.26
C ILE A 55 -1.54 3.59 -17.05
N ASN A 56 -2.66 2.84 -16.99
CA ASN A 56 -2.64 1.43 -17.39
C ASN A 56 -4.04 0.83 -17.62
N ARG A 57 -4.82 1.40 -18.55
CA ARG A 57 -6.06 0.76 -19.03
C ARG A 57 -6.09 0.53 -20.54
N LEU A 58 -4.96 0.70 -21.23
CA LEU A 58 -4.78 0.36 -22.63
C LEU A 58 -3.38 -0.26 -22.81
N SER A 59 -3.30 -1.58 -22.67
CA SER A 59 -2.31 -2.48 -23.30
C SER A 59 -2.81 -3.91 -23.16
#